data_AF-A0A1H0SPY3-F1
#
_entry.id   AF-A0A1H0SPY3-F1
#
_cell.length_a   1.000
_cell.length_b   1.000
_cell.length_c   1.000
_cell.angle_alpha   90.00
_cell.angle_beta   90.00
_cell.angle_gamma   90.00
#
_symmetry.space_group_name_H-M   'P 1'
#
loop_
_entity.id
_entity.type
_entity.pdbx_description
1 polymer ?
#
loop_
_entity_poly.entity_id
_entity_poly.type
_entity_poly.pdbx_seq_one_letter_code
_entity_poly.pdbx_strand_id
1 'polypeptide(L)' 'MRELTGGRGVDVVYDGVGKDTFEGSLDALRVRGTLVLFGGASGQVPPFDLQQLNTVR' A
#
# COMPACT_ATOMS: atom_id res chain seq x y z
N MET A 1 -10.66 -2.92 2.30
CA MET A 1 -10.77 -2.31 0.95
C MET A 1 -11.15 -3.30 -0.13
N ARG A 2 -10.51 -4.47 -0.21
CA ARG A 2 -10.83 -5.47 -1.26
C ARG A 2 -12.30 -5.84 -1.32
N GLU A 3 -12.95 -6.13 -0.20
CA GLU A 3 -14.39 -6.44 -0.14
C GLU A 3 -15.26 -5.34 -0.76
N LEU A 4 -14.98 -4.06 -0.43
CA LEU A 4 -15.68 -2.90 -0.98
C LEU A 4 -15.47 -2.72 -2.49
N THR A 5 -14.44 -3.36 -3.04
CA THR A 5 -14.08 -3.32 -4.48
C THR A 5 -14.33 -4.66 -5.20
N GLY A 6 -15.11 -5.57 -4.59
CA GLY A 6 -15.37 -6.90 -5.17
C GLY A 6 -14.09 -7.73 -5.39
N GLY A 7 -13.11 -7.59 -4.50
CA GLY A 7 -11.82 -8.29 -4.55
C GLY A 7 -10.73 -7.57 -5.37
N ARG A 8 -11.09 -6.61 -6.23
CA ARG A 8 -10.16 -6.00 -7.19
C ARG A 8 -9.03 -5.20 -6.52
N GLY A 9 -9.32 -4.50 -5.43
CA GLY A 9 -8.45 -3.48 -4.85
C GLY A 9 -8.59 -2.11 -5.54
N VAL A 10 -7.94 -1.10 -4.98
CA VAL A 10 -7.98 0.28 -5.49
C VAL A 10 -6.84 0.55 -6.48
N ASP A 11 -7.07 1.48 -7.41
CA ASP A 11 -6.08 1.88 -8.42
C ASP A 11 -4.90 2.64 -7.79
N VAL A 12 -5.18 3.52 -6.84
CA VAL A 12 -4.19 4.39 -6.18
C VAL A 12 -4.48 4.50 -4.69
N VAL A 13 -3.42 4.50 -3.87
CA VAL A 13 -3.47 4.88 -2.45
C VAL A 13 -2.58 6.11 -2.24
N TYR A 14 -3.11 7.13 -1.56
CA TYR A 14 -2.35 8.29 -1.11
C TYR A 14 -2.12 8.18 0.40
N ASP A 15 -0.87 8.02 0.82
CA ASP A 15 -0.50 7.77 2.21
C ASP A 15 0.36 8.92 2.76
N GLY A 16 -0.19 9.63 3.75
CA GLY A 16 0.51 10.66 4.52
C GLY A 16 0.93 10.22 5.92
N VAL A 17 0.54 9.01 6.34
CA VAL A 17 0.75 8.50 7.70
C VAL A 17 2.06 7.72 7.78
N GLY A 18 2.34 6.84 6.82
CA GLY A 18 3.63 6.17 6.70
C GLY A 18 3.74 4.90 7.54
N LYS A 19 4.59 4.91 8.57
CA LYS A 19 5.01 3.71 9.32
C LYS A 19 3.86 2.76 9.70
N ASP A 20 2.72 3.30 10.13
CA ASP A 20 1.63 2.49 10.70
C ASP A 20 0.63 2.02 9.64
N THR A 21 0.68 2.56 8.42
CA THR A 21 -0.30 2.31 7.35
C THR A 21 0.29 1.67 6.11
N PHE A 22 1.61 1.71 5.94
CA PHE A 22 2.27 1.33 4.69
C PHE A 22 1.90 -0.07 4.18
N GLU A 23 1.92 -1.08 5.06
CA GLU A 23 1.55 -2.46 4.68
C GLU A 23 0.07 -2.56 4.27
N GLY A 24 -0.82 -1.97 5.06
CA GLY A 24 -2.26 -1.93 4.74
C GLY A 24 -2.55 -1.17 3.43
N SER A 25 -1.78 -0.12 3.16
CA SER A 25 -1.85 0.65 1.90
C SER A 25 -1.44 -0.22 0.70
N LEU A 26 -0.38 -1.04 0.80
CA LEU A 26 -0.01 -2.01 -0.23
C LEU A 26 -1.09 -3.10 -0.42
N ASP A 27 -1.63 -3.62 0.68
CA ASP A 27 -2.66 -4.67 0.64
C ASP A 27 -3.96 -4.20 -0.02
N ALA A 28 -4.28 -2.91 0.09
CA ALA A 28 -5.45 -2.30 -0.50
C ALA A 28 -5.37 -2.15 -2.03
N LEU A 29 -4.17 -2.11 -2.61
CA LEU A 29 -3.97 -1.90 -4.04
C LEU A 29 -4.41 -3.10 -4.89
N ARG A 30 -4.93 -2.81 -6.08
CA ARG A 30 -4.98 -3.83 -7.14
C ARG A 30 -3.57 -4.21 -7.60
N VAL A 31 -3.44 -5.35 -8.27
CA VAL A 31 -2.21 -5.71 -8.99
C VAL A 31 -1.83 -4.58 -9.95
N ARG A 32 -0.56 -4.15 -9.92
CA ARG A 32 -0.02 -3.02 -10.68
C ARG A 32 -0.70 -1.67 -10.36
N GLY A 33 -1.20 -1.49 -9.14
CA GLY A 33 -1.67 -0.20 -8.62
C GLY A 33 -0.52 0.71 -8.19
N THR A 34 -0.85 1.93 -7.77
CA THR A 34 0.15 2.94 -7.35
C THR A 34 -0.04 3.36 -5.90
N LEU A 35 1.02 3.30 -5.10
CA LEU A 35 1.06 3.89 -3.76
C LEU A 35 1.86 5.19 -3.82
N VAL A 36 1.23 6.30 -3.46
CA VAL A 36 1.84 7.61 -3.31
C VAL A 36 2.08 7.86 -1.82
N LEU A 37 3.28 7.52 -1.34
CA LEU A 37 3.72 7.83 0.01
C LEU A 37 4.28 9.25 0.01
N PHE A 38 3.56 10.20 0.59
CA PHE A 38 3.94 11.62 0.60
C PHE A 38 4.14 12.18 2.01
N GLY A 39 3.94 11.36 3.05
CA GLY A 39 4.12 11.75 4.44
C GLY A 39 4.61 10.62 5.33
N GLY A 40 4.81 10.94 6.60
CA GLY A 40 5.30 10.01 7.62
C GLY A 40 4.87 10.48 9.01
N ALA A 41 3.59 10.86 9.14
CA ALA A 41 3.04 11.40 10.38
C ALA A 41 3.20 10.43 11.57
N SER A 42 3.18 9.12 11.34
CA SER A 42 3.48 8.10 12.35
C SER A 42 4.94 7.63 12.38
N GLY A 43 5.77 8.24 11.55
CA GLY A 43 7.18 7.90 11.34
C GLY A 43 7.48 7.46 9.92
N GLN A 44 8.77 7.32 9.63
CA GLN A 44 9.24 6.83 8.33
C GLN A 44 8.96 5.33 8.19
N VAL A 45 8.60 4.91 6.98
CA VAL A 45 8.49 3.50 6.64
C VAL A 45 9.88 2.87 6.80
N PRO A 46 10.01 1.77 7.56
CA PRO A 46 11.30 1.08 7.73
C PRO A 46 11.78 0.49 6.39
N PRO A 47 13.05 0.03 6.31
CA PRO A 47 13.53 -0.70 5.15
C PRO A 47 12.58 -1.83 4.76
N PHE A 48 12.18 -1.85 3.49
CA PHE A 48 11.18 -2.76 2.95
C PHE A 48 11.81 -3.64 1.87
N ASP A 49 11.52 -4.94 1.92
CA ASP A 49 11.99 -5.89 0.91
C ASP A 49 11.17 -5.76 -0.37
N LEU A 50 11.80 -5.25 -1.43
CA LEU A 50 11.16 -5.03 -2.72
C LEU A 50 10.68 -6.32 -3.39
N GLN A 51 11.22 -7.49 -3.04
CA GLN A 51 10.72 -8.76 -3.59
C GLN A 51 9.27 -9.03 -3.18
N GLN A 52 8.79 -8.45 -2.08
CA GLN A 52 7.39 -8.57 -1.67
C GLN A 52 6.43 -7.99 -2.73
N LEU A 53 6.87 -7.03 -3.55
CA LEU A 53 6.09 -6.45 -4.66
C LEU A 53 5.95 -7.38 -5.87
N ASN A 54 6.79 -8.41 -5.98
CA ASN A 54 6.80 -9.36 -7.10
C ASN A 54 5.94 -10.62 -6.83
N THR A 55 5.17 -10.62 -5.74
CA THR A 55 4.34 -11.78 -5.38
C THR A 55 3.09 -11.80 -6.26
N VAL A 56 2.75 -12.97 -6.83
CA VAL A 56 1.44 -13.19 -7.48
C VAL A 56 0.40 -13.33 -6.35
N ARG A 57 -0.24 -12.21 -6.00
CA ARG A 57 -1.36 -12.18 -5.06
C ARG A 57 -2.70 -12.12 -5.78
#